data_AF-A0A4S1M792-F1
#
_entry.id   AF-A0A4S1M792-F1
#
_cell.length_a   1.000
_cell.length_b   1.000
_cell.length_c   1.000
_cell.angle_alpha   90.00
_cell.angle_beta   90.00
_cell.angle_gamma   90.00
#
_symmetry.space_group_name_H-M   'P 1'
#
loop_
_entity.id
_entity.type
_entity.pdbx_description
1 polymer ?
#
loop_
_entity_poly.entity_id
_entity_poly.type
_entity_poly.pdbx_seq_one_letter_code
_entity_poly.pdbx_strand_id
1 'polypeptide(L)' 'MNQSLKTFSVLSEQYHENPYQYFSYLRESDPVHYEESLDSYFISRYQDVRRVLQNQDVFTTKSLAKRA' A
#
# COMPACT_ATOMS: atom_id res chain seq x y z
N MET A 1 27.95 9.32 -9.33
CA MET A 1 27.32 8.72 -8.14
C MET A 1 25.81 8.91 -8.29
N ASN A 2 25.15 7.98 -8.99
CA ASN A 2 23.69 8.05 -9.16
C ASN A 2 23.05 7.48 -7.89
N GLN A 3 22.77 8.34 -6.92
CA GLN A 3 21.86 7.98 -5.84
C GLN A 3 20.47 7.89 -6.46
N SER A 4 20.06 6.66 -6.81
CA SER A 4 18.65 6.35 -7.01
C SER A 4 17.93 6.82 -5.75
N LEU A 5 17.05 7.81 -5.88
CA LEU A 5 16.16 8.24 -4.81
C LEU A 5 15.46 6.96 -4.33
N LYS A 6 15.75 6.52 -3.09
CA LYS A 6 15.07 5.37 -2.51
C LYS A 6 13.63 5.81 -2.21
N THR A 7 12.73 5.52 -3.14
CA THR A 7 11.29 5.60 -2.89
C THR A 7 10.95 4.60 -1.77
N PHE A 8 10.13 5.04 -0.82
CA PHE A 8 9.60 4.16 0.23
C PHE A 8 8.83 2.98 -0.40
N SER A 9 8.93 1.79 0.19
CA SER A 9 8.20 0.60 -0.26
C SER A 9 7.70 -0.20 0.95
N VAL A 10 6.44 -0.64 0.88
CA VAL A 10 5.80 -1.49 1.90
C VAL A 10 6.28 -2.95 1.83
N LEU A 11 7.09 -3.29 0.82
CA LEU A 11 7.74 -4.59 0.69
C LEU A 11 9.20 -4.59 1.15
N SER A 12 9.72 -3.45 1.59
CA SER A 12 11.09 -3.36 2.08
C SER A 12 11.29 -4.13 3.40
N GLU A 13 12.50 -4.67 3.61
CA GLU A 13 12.88 -5.33 4.86
C GLU A 13 12.69 -4.39 6.07
N GLN A 14 13.07 -3.11 5.91
CA GLN A 14 12.92 -2.11 6.98
C GLN A 14 11.45 -1.88 7.38
N TYR A 15 10.52 -1.95 6.42
CA TYR A 15 9.10 -1.90 6.70
C TYR A 15 8.64 -3.18 7.40
N HIS A 16 9.12 -4.34 6.99
CA HIS A 16 8.76 -5.63 7.58
C HIS A 16 9.23 -5.77 9.04
N GLU A 17 10.45 -5.31 9.34
CA GLU A 17 11.04 -5.37 10.68
C GLU A 17 10.27 -4.52 11.70
N ASN A 18 9.82 -3.33 11.29
CA ASN A 18 9.07 -2.43 12.16
C ASN A 18 8.09 -1.56 11.34
N PRO A 19 6.89 -2.08 10.99
CA PRO A 19 5.93 -1.35 10.16
C PRO A 19 5.28 -0.19 10.92
N TYR A 20 5.18 -0.29 12.25
CA TYR A 20 4.49 0.68 13.09
C TYR A 20 5.12 2.08 13.04
N GLN A 21 6.44 2.17 12.82
CA GLN A 21 7.13 3.46 12.68
C GLN A 21 6.62 4.27 11.47
N TYR A 22 6.09 3.59 10.44
CA TYR A 22 5.63 4.23 9.21
C TYR A 22 4.12 4.54 9.24
N PHE A 23 3.36 3.99 10.19
CA PHE A 23 1.90 4.09 10.17
C PHE A 23 1.36 5.51 10.33
N SER A 24 1.98 6.37 11.14
CA SER A 24 1.55 7.77 11.26
C SER A 24 1.76 8.50 9.93
N TYR A 25 2.96 8.40 9.34
CA TYR A 25 3.23 8.98 8.02
C TYR A 25 2.27 8.45 6.94
N LEU A 26 2.11 7.12 6.86
CA LEU A 26 1.21 6.52 5.88
C LEU A 26 -0.24 6.96 6.12
N ARG A 27 -0.70 7.15 7.36
CA ARG A 27 -2.08 7.59 7.60
C ARG A 27 -2.28 9.08 7.36
N GLU A 28 -1.27 9.90 7.58
CA GLU A 28 -1.42 11.35 7.54
C GLU A 28 -1.06 11.92 6.17
N SER A 29 0.07 11.49 5.62
CA SER A 29 0.70 12.08 4.44
C SER A 29 0.52 11.25 3.17
N ASP A 30 0.52 9.92 3.26
CA ASP A 30 0.41 9.01 2.11
C ASP A 30 -0.58 7.85 2.33
N PRO A 31 -1.89 8.14 2.49
CA PRO A 31 -2.91 7.16 2.89
C PRO A 31 -3.28 6.12 1.85
N VAL A 32 -2.92 6.39 0.58
CA VAL A 32 -3.13 5.53 -0.58
C VAL A 32 -1.79 5.45 -1.31
N HIS A 33 -0.87 4.69 -0.74
CA HIS A 33 0.49 4.56 -1.23
C HIS A 33 0.53 3.63 -2.45
N TYR A 34 1.18 4.05 -3.54
CA TYR A 34 1.37 3.19 -4.71
C TYR A 34 2.67 2.39 -4.60
N GLU A 35 2.56 1.07 -4.61
CA GLU A 35 3.68 0.14 -4.58
C GLU A 35 3.98 -0.32 -6.02
N GLU A 36 5.00 0.30 -6.61
CA GLU A 36 5.41 0.08 -8.01
C GLU A 36 5.73 -1.39 -8.30
N SER A 37 6.36 -2.09 -7.35
CA SER A 37 6.76 -3.48 -7.53
C SER A 37 5.59 -4.45 -7.67
N LEU A 38 4.39 -4.06 -7.22
CA LEU A 38 3.16 -4.85 -7.31
C LEU A 38 2.11 -4.27 -8.26
N ASP A 39 2.37 -3.11 -8.88
CA ASP A 39 1.34 -2.33 -9.59
C ASP A 39 0.04 -2.25 -8.77
N SER A 40 0.18 -1.89 -7.49
CA SER A 40 -0.90 -2.01 -6.50
C SER A 40 -0.87 -0.86 -5.50
N TYR A 41 -2.02 -0.63 -4.86
CA TYR A 41 -2.18 0.41 -3.83
C TYR A 41 -2.25 -0.20 -2.44
N PHE A 42 -1.51 0.40 -1.50
CA PHE A 42 -1.56 0.12 -0.07
C PHE A 42 -2.40 1.17 0.65
N ILE A 43 -3.41 0.72 1.41
CA ILE A 43 -4.37 1.58 2.11
C ILE A 43 -4.12 1.52 3.61
N SER A 44 -3.92 2.68 4.26
CA SER A 44 -3.43 2.72 5.65
C SER A 44 -4.45 3.24 6.68
N ARG A 45 -5.42 4.06 6.27
CA ARG A 45 -6.45 4.63 7.17
C ARG A 45 -7.55 3.62 7.43
N TYR A 46 -7.96 3.50 8.69
CA TYR A 46 -9.01 2.59 9.11
C TYR A 46 -10.32 2.76 8.31
N GLN A 47 -10.76 4.01 8.13
CA GLN A 47 -12.00 4.31 7.41
C GLN A 47 -11.94 3.85 5.93
N ASP A 48 -10.78 3.97 5.30
CA ASP A 48 -10.58 3.63 3.89
C ASP A 48 -10.51 2.11 3.72
N VAL A 49 -9.78 1.42 4.61
CA VAL A 49 -9.78 -0.06 4.68
C VAL A 49 -11.18 -0.60 4.89
N ARG A 50 -11.93 -0.06 5.86
CA ARG A 50 -13.31 -0.47 6.14
C ARG A 50 -14.20 -0.27 4.92
N ARG A 51 -14.07 0.85 4.20
CA ARG A 51 -14.80 1.12 2.96
C ARG A 51 -14.48 0.08 1.89
N VAL A 52 -13.21 -0.19 1.62
CA VAL A 52 -12.79 -1.17 0.61
C VAL A 52 -13.41 -2.55 0.90
N LEU A 53 -13.31 -3.01 2.15
CA LEU A 53 -13.82 -4.32 2.55
C LEU A 53 -15.35 -4.45 2.51
N GLN A 54 -16.09 -3.33 2.66
CA GLN A 54 -17.55 -3.32 2.71
C GLN A 54 -18.24 -3.05 1.37
N ASN A 55 -17.50 -2.63 0.34
CA ASN A 55 -18.07 -2.22 -0.96
C ASN A 55 -17.68 -3.21 -2.07
N GLN A 56 -18.19 -4.45 -1.99
CA GLN A 56 -17.82 -5.55 -2.88
C GLN A 56 -18.20 -5.33 -4.36
N ASP A 57 -19.20 -4.48 -4.62
CA ASP A 57 -19.60 -4.07 -5.98
C ASP A 57 -18.52 -3.21 -6.66
N VAL A 58 -17.66 -2.56 -5.87
CA VAL A 58 -16.56 -1.70 -6.35
C VAL A 58 -15.21 -2.41 -6.21
N PHE A 59 -15.00 -3.13 -5.10
CA PHE A 59 -13.75 -3.83 -4.79
C PHE A 59 -13.99 -5.33 -4.68
N THR A 60 -13.59 -6.08 -5.70
CA THR A 60 -13.74 -7.53 -5.71
C THR A 60 -12.58 -8.24 -5.01
N THR A 61 -12.87 -9.36 -4.34
CA THR A 61 -11.86 -10.30 -3.81
C THR A 61 -11.50 -11.39 -4.81
N LYS A 62 -12.13 -11.40 -6.00
CA LYS A 62 -11.77 -12.33 -7.07
C LYS A 62 -10.32 -12.09 -7.47
N SER A 63 -9.60 -13.19 -7.71
CA SER A 63 -8.21 -13.13 -8.18
C SER A 63 -8.12 -12.29 -9.45
N LEU A 64 -7.09 -11.45 -9.52
CA LEU A 64 -6.63 -10.75 -10.72
C LEU A 64 -5.98 -11.76 -11.68
N ALA A 65 -6.75 -12.73 -12.17
CA ALA A 65 -6.24 -13.78 -13.06
C ALA A 65 -5.80 -13.26 -14.45
N LYS A 66 -5.86 -11.95 -14.71
CA LYS A 66 -5.65 -11.35 -16.03
C LYS A 66 -4.84 -10.05 -15.98
N ARG A 67 -3.58 -10.13 -15.54
CA ARG A 67 -2.52 -9.16 -15.86
C ARG A 67 -1.22 -9.89 -16.22
N ALA A 68 -1.29 -10.72 -17.24
CA ALA A 68 -0.15 -11.29 -17.96
C ALA A 68 -0.36 -11.04 -19.45
#